data_AF-A0A382UCB9-F1
#
_entry.id   AF-A0A382UCB9-F1
#
_cell.length_a   1.000
_cell.length_b   1.000
_cell.length_c   1.000
_cell.angle_alpha   90.00
_cell.angle_beta   90.00
_cell.angle_gamma   90.00
#
_symmetry.space_group_name_H-M   'P 1'
#
loop_
_entity.id
_entity.type
_entity.pdbx_description
1 polymer ?
#
loop_
_entity_poly.entity_id
_entity_poly.type
_entity_poly.pdbx_seq_one_letter_code
_entity_poly.pdbx_strand_id
1 'polypeptide(L)' 'AWLGCALWVIGYSAANGYNLTPEEVSTVLGFPGWVFWGVVAPWMTANAFTFWFCLRALKNDEDEEESP' A
#
# COMPACT_ATOMS: atom_id res chain seq x y z
N ALA A 1 -3.11 8.27 7.25
CA ALA A 1 -2.66 7.16 6.38
C ALA A 1 -3.37 7.17 5.03
N TRP A 2 -4.71 7.03 4.97
CA TRP A 2 -5.49 6.94 3.73
C TRP A 2 -5.39 8.15 2.79
N LEU A 3 -5.43 9.38 3.33
CA LEU A 3 -5.25 10.58 2.53
C LEU A 3 -3.85 10.64 1.87
N GLY A 4 -2.81 10.21 2.59
CA GLY A 4 -1.45 10.14 2.06
C GLY A 4 -1.30 9.10 0.95
N CYS A 5 -1.96 7.93 1.11
CA CYS A 5 -2.02 6.92 0.05
C CYS A 5 -2.78 7.45 -1.17
N ALA A 6 -3.88 8.18 -0.98
CA ALA A 6 -4.63 8.79 -2.07
C ALA A 6 -3.80 9.85 -2.81
N LEU A 7 -3.12 10.73 -2.08
CA LEU A 7 -2.23 11.73 -2.67
C LEU A 7 -1.07 11.09 -3.42
N TRP A 8 -0.49 10.01 -2.89
CA TRP A 8 0.55 9.25 -3.59
C TRP A 8 0.04 8.64 -4.90
N VAL A 9 -1.09 7.94 -4.85
CA VAL A 9 -1.69 7.30 -6.02
C VAL A 9 -1.95 8.32 -7.12
N ILE A 10 -2.61 9.43 -6.76
CA ILE A 10 -2.97 10.47 -7.71
C ILE A 10 -1.71 11.16 -8.26
N GLY A 11 -0.80 11.59 -7.37
CA GLY A 11 0.41 12.32 -7.77
C GLY A 11 1.37 11.48 -8.60
N TYR A 12 1.61 10.24 -8.20
CA TYR A 12 2.52 9.33 -8.90
C TYR A 12 1.96 8.94 -10.27
N SER A 13 0.66 8.65 -10.36
CA SER A 13 0.00 8.33 -11.64
C SER A 13 -0.07 9.55 -12.56
N ALA A 14 -0.31 10.75 -12.02
CA ALA A 14 -0.27 11.99 -12.80
C ALA A 14 1.13 12.27 -13.37
N ALA A 15 2.19 11.99 -12.61
CA ALA A 15 3.56 12.23 -13.05
C ALA A 15 4.10 11.16 -14.01
N ASN A 16 3.70 9.89 -13.85
CA ASN A 16 4.35 8.76 -14.53
C ASN A 16 3.40 7.95 -15.44
N GLY A 17 2.10 8.24 -15.46
CA GLY A 17 1.10 7.47 -16.22
C GLY A 17 0.66 8.11 -17.53
N TYR A 18 1.07 9.35 -17.82
CA TYR A 18 0.61 10.12 -18.97
C TYR A 18 1.72 10.38 -20.00
N ASN A 19 1.35 10.57 -21.27
CA ASN A 19 2.25 10.81 -22.41
C ASN A 19 3.26 9.70 -22.69
N LEU A 20 2.98 8.48 -22.24
CA LEU A 20 3.79 7.31 -22.55
C LEU A 20 3.33 6.69 -23.88
N THR A 21 4.30 6.40 -24.76
CA THR A 21 4.05 5.50 -25.89
C THR A 21 3.98 4.05 -25.40
N PRO A 22 3.27 3.14 -26.10
CA PRO A 22 3.14 1.74 -25.67
C PRO A 22 4.48 1.01 -25.44
N GLU A 23 5.52 1.41 -26.15
CA GLU A 23 6.87 0.85 -26.06
C GLU A 23 7.61 1.28 -24.78
N GLU A 24 7.24 2.42 -24.20
CA GLU A 24 7.83 2.96 -22.97
C GLU A 24 7.17 2.40 -21.70
N VAL A 25 6.01 1.75 -21.84
CA VAL A 25 5.29 1.14 -20.72
C VAL A 25 5.96 -0.19 -20.35
N SER A 26 6.95 -0.09 -19.47
CA SER A 26 7.51 -1.29 -18.81
C SER A 26 6.42 -2.01 -18.01
N THR A 27 6.50 -3.35 -17.94
CA THR A 27 5.58 -4.15 -17.13
C THR A 27 6.28 -4.74 -15.92
N VAL A 28 5.60 -4.73 -14.77
CA VAL A 28 6.03 -5.34 -13.52
C VAL A 28 4.94 -6.32 -13.11
N LEU A 29 5.28 -7.62 -13.06
CA LEU A 29 4.32 -8.70 -12.76
C LEU A 29 3.07 -8.69 -13.66
N GLY A 30 3.20 -8.23 -14.91
CA GLY A 30 2.09 -8.14 -15.87
C GLY A 30 1.26 -6.84 -15.79
N PHE A 31 1.53 -5.97 -14.82
CA PHE A 31 0.93 -4.63 -14.74
C PHE A 31 1.84 -3.57 -15.38
N PRO A 32 1.31 -2.46 -15.90
CA PRO A 32 2.13 -1.29 -16.21
C PRO A 32 2.94 -0.86 -14.98
N GLY A 33 4.23 -0.60 -15.14
CA GLY A 33 5.13 -0.29 -14.03
C GLY A 33 4.64 0.91 -13.21
N TRP A 34 4.11 1.94 -13.88
CA TRP A 34 3.54 3.11 -13.19
C TRP A 34 2.32 2.75 -12.32
N VAL A 35 1.51 1.75 -12.71
CA VAL A 35 0.38 1.24 -11.91
C VAL A 35 0.90 0.47 -10.70
N PHE A 36 1.91 -0.38 -10.90
CA PHE A 36 2.49 -1.16 -9.82
C PHE A 36 3.08 -0.26 -8.72
N TRP A 37 3.90 0.72 -9.10
CA TRP A 37 4.53 1.64 -8.15
C TRP A 37 3.59 2.73 -7.63
N GLY A 38 2.64 3.18 -8.46
CA GLY A 38 1.68 4.20 -8.08
C GLY A 38 0.54 3.69 -7.20
N VAL A 39 0.09 2.44 -7.39
CA VAL A 39 -1.13 1.91 -6.76
C VAL A 39 -0.86 0.71 -5.88
N VAL A 40 -0.19 -0.31 -6.41
CA VAL A 40 0.00 -1.58 -5.67
C VAL A 40 0.94 -1.38 -4.48
N ALA A 41 2.05 -0.68 -4.66
CA ALA A 41 3.04 -0.41 -3.61
C ALA A 41 2.46 0.30 -2.37
N PRO A 42 1.75 1.45 -2.47
CA PRO A 42 1.19 2.12 -1.28
C PRO A 42 0.09 1.29 -0.63
N TRP A 43 -0.73 0.56 -1.39
CA TRP A 43 -1.76 -0.32 -0.85
C TRP A 43 -1.16 -1.49 -0.06
N MET A 44 -0.15 -2.16 -0.61
CA MET A 44 0.55 -3.25 0.08
C MET A 44 1.24 -2.74 1.35
N THR A 45 1.83 -1.55 1.30
CA THR A 45 2.44 -0.91 2.48
C THR A 45 1.41 -0.64 3.57
N ALA A 46 0.25 -0.09 3.21
CA ALA A 46 -0.84 0.16 4.17
C ALA A 46 -1.35 -1.15 4.79
N ASN A 47 -1.57 -2.20 3.99
CA ASN A 47 -2.00 -3.51 4.48
C ASN A 47 -0.94 -4.17 5.38
N ALA A 48 0.34 -4.11 5.00
CA ALA A 48 1.43 -4.64 5.80
C ALA A 48 1.53 -3.92 7.16
N PHE A 49 1.37 -2.60 7.16
CA PHE A 49 1.32 -1.82 8.41
C PHE A 49 0.11 -2.22 9.27
N THR A 50 -1.08 -2.34 8.67
CA THR A 50 -2.29 -2.79 9.38
C THR A 50 -2.08 -4.19 9.97
N PHE A 51 -1.54 -5.14 9.20
CA PHE A 51 -1.29 -6.50 9.66
C PHE A 51 -0.28 -6.53 10.82
N TRP A 52 0.83 -5.80 10.68
CA TRP A 52 1.81 -5.66 11.75
C TRP A 52 1.19 -5.05 13.02
N PHE A 53 0.39 -3.99 12.86
CA PHE A 53 -0.27 -3.33 13.98
C PHE A 53 -1.27 -4.28 14.68
N CYS A 54 -2.09 -4.99 13.91
CA CYS A 54 -3.05 -5.95 14.45
C CYS A 54 -2.37 -7.12 15.19
N LEU A 55 -1.23 -7.63 14.70
CA LEU A 55 -0.57 -8.76 15.34
C LEU A 55 0.32 -8.38 16.53
N ARG A 56 0.87 -7.16 16.55
CA ARG A 56 1.92 -6.77 17.49
C ARG A 56 1.49 -5.71 18.50
N ALA A 57 0.60 -4.80 18.09
CA ALA A 57 0.19 -3.65 18.90
C ALA A 57 -1.19 -3.84 19.55
N LEU A 58 -2.10 -4.56 18.90
CA LEU A 58 -3.31 -5.08 19.53
C LEU A 58 -2.91 -6.23 20.46
N LYS A 59 -2.56 -5.89 21.70
CA LYS A 59 -2.63 -6.83 22.81
C LYS A 59 -4.10 -6.94 23.20
N ASN A 60 -4.61 -8.15 23.37
CA ASN A 60 -5.91 -8.35 23.97
C ASN A 60 -5.80 -7.90 25.43
N ASP A 61 -6.58 -6.90 25.84
CA ASP A 61 -6.69 -6.47 27.24
C ASP A 61 -7.38 -7.55 28.12
N GLU A 62 -7.68 -8.74 27.58
CA GLU A 62 -8.48 -9.79 28.24
C GLU A 62 -7.64 -10.92 28.91
N ASP A 63 -6.31 -10.86 28.91
CA ASP A 63 -5.48 -11.83 29.65
C ASP A 63 -5.29 -11.42 31.15
N GLU A 64 -6.12 -10.52 31.69
CA GLU A 64 -6.08 -10.08 33.11
C GLU A 64 -7.06 -10.85 34.03
N GLU A 65 -7.85 -11.80 33.51
CA GLU A 65 -8.70 -12.71 34.32
C GLU A 65 -8.18 -14.17 34.32
N GLU A 66 -6.90 -14.40 34.60
CA GLU A 66 -6.49 -15.71 35.14
C GLU A 66 -5.33 -15.55 36.12
N SER A 67 -5.62 -14.92 37.27
CA SER A 67 -4.81 -15.10 38.47
C SER A 67 -5.69 -15.79 39.52
N PRO A 68 -5.33 -17.00 39.99
CA PRO A 68 -6.10 -17.71 41.01
C PRO A 68 -6.10 -17.00 42.37
#